data_AF-A0A2V2WH91-F1
#
_entry.id   AF-A0A2V2WH91-F1
#
_cell.length_a   1.000
_cell.length_b   1.000
_cell.length_c   1.000
_cell.angle_alpha   90.00
_cell.angle_beta   90.00
_cell.angle_gamma   90.00
#
_symmetry.space_group_name_H-M   'P 1'
#
loop_
_entity.id
_entity.type
_entity.pdbx_description
1 polymer ?
#
loop_
_entity_poly.entity_id
_entity_poly.type
_entity_poly.pdbx_seq_one_letter_code
_entity_poly.pdbx_strand_id
1 'polypeptide(L)'
;MHRMEAEMAAENAKLKEELCRMQQSHEEEIEAALLEASDRIAEHDDLLRHKLEEQEAELEARFLEQLNSFKEPGGDSDALHSLLSLKEENAKLKEELCRMQQSHEEERQAAGAAMHRMEAGMRSQQQTQLAGRHGRAAASSTNPFASMGAPSKEPGSFPDQGDDGDDVFGVGTGAAPHGDW
;
A
#
# COMPACT_ATOMS: atom_id res chain seq x y z
N MET A 1 -39.74 -31.23 7.41
CA MET A 1 -38.43 -30.75 7.90
C MET A 1 -37.36 -30.85 6.80
N HIS A 2 -36.97 -32.05 6.33
CA HIS A 2 -35.88 -32.20 5.35
C HIS A 2 -36.01 -31.46 4.00
N ARG A 3 -37.23 -31.29 3.46
CA ARG A 3 -37.41 -30.50 2.22
C ARG A 3 -37.06 -29.02 2.41
N MET A 4 -37.49 -28.44 3.54
CA MET A 4 -37.22 -27.04 3.88
C MET A 4 -35.74 -26.81 4.17
N GLU A 5 -35.08 -27.78 4.82
CA GLU A 5 -33.62 -27.76 5.04
C GLU A 5 -32.84 -27.80 3.72
N ALA A 6 -33.28 -28.62 2.75
CA ALA A 6 -32.66 -28.71 1.44
C ALA A 6 -32.86 -27.43 0.60
N GLU A 7 -34.05 -26.82 0.66
CA GLU A 7 -34.34 -25.54 0.01
C GLU A 7 -33.49 -24.40 0.58
N MET A 8 -33.37 -24.30 1.91
CA MET A 8 -32.47 -23.32 2.55
C MET A 8 -30.99 -23.56 2.18
N ALA A 9 -30.54 -24.81 2.12
CA ALA A 9 -29.17 -25.12 1.74
C ALA A 9 -28.86 -24.72 0.30
N ALA A 10 -29.81 -24.94 -0.62
CA ALA A 10 -29.70 -24.52 -2.02
C ALA A 10 -29.69 -22.98 -2.16
N GLU A 11 -30.54 -22.28 -1.41
CA GLU A 11 -30.54 -20.82 -1.38
C GLU A 11 -29.25 -20.25 -0.79
N ASN A 12 -28.73 -20.85 0.28
CA ASN A 12 -27.45 -20.45 0.87
C ASN A 12 -26.26 -20.67 -0.08
N ALA A 13 -26.29 -21.76 -0.87
CA ALA A 13 -25.29 -22.02 -1.91
C ALA A 13 -25.35 -20.95 -3.01
N LYS A 14 -26.56 -20.63 -3.48
CA LYS A 14 -26.77 -19.58 -4.50
C LYS A 14 -26.30 -18.21 -4.02
N LEU A 15 -26.59 -17.84 -2.77
CA LEU A 15 -26.13 -16.59 -2.17
C LEU A 15 -24.61 -16.53 -2.03
N LYS A 16 -23.95 -17.65 -1.72
CA LYS A 16 -22.48 -17.73 -1.69
C LYS A 16 -21.88 -17.55 -3.08
N GLU A 17 -22.47 -18.19 -4.11
CA GLU A 17 -22.03 -18.01 -5.50
C GLU A 17 -22.23 -16.58 -5.99
N GLU A 18 -23.33 -15.93 -5.60
CA GLU A 18 -23.58 -14.53 -5.93
C GLU A 18 -22.60 -13.59 -5.23
N LEU A 19 -22.32 -13.82 -3.95
CA LEU A 19 -21.32 -13.06 -3.19
C LEU A 19 -19.92 -13.21 -3.82
N CYS A 20 -19.52 -14.44 -4.17
CA CYS A 20 -18.24 -14.67 -4.84
C CYS A 20 -18.15 -13.98 -6.20
N ARG A 21 -19.21 -14.01 -7.01
CA ARG A 21 -19.24 -13.31 -8.30
C ARG A 21 -19.16 -11.79 -8.14
N MET A 22 -19.89 -11.25 -7.17
CA MET A 22 -19.86 -9.81 -6.90
C MET A 22 -18.47 -9.37 -6.42
N GLN A 23 -17.82 -10.16 -5.56
CA GLN A 23 -16.46 -9.89 -5.10
C GLN A 23 -15.45 -9.91 -6.25
N GLN A 24 -15.53 -10.89 -7.15
CA GLN A 24 -14.67 -10.97 -8.33
C GLN A 24 -14.88 -9.77 -9.27
N SER A 25 -16.13 -9.44 -9.58
CA SER A 25 -16.45 -8.29 -10.43
C SER A 25 -15.92 -6.98 -9.84
N HIS A 26 -16.05 -6.80 -8.52
CA HIS A 26 -15.54 -5.60 -7.86
C HIS A 26 -14.01 -5.53 -7.85
N GLU A 27 -13.33 -6.66 -7.65
CA GLU A 27 -11.86 -6.73 -7.72
C GLU A 27 -11.38 -6.41 -9.15
N GLU A 28 -12.03 -6.97 -10.18
CA GLU A 28 -11.74 -6.68 -11.59
C GLU A 28 -11.95 -5.20 -11.94
N GLU A 29 -13.02 -4.57 -11.43
CA GLU A 29 -13.27 -3.13 -11.63
C GLU A 29 -12.17 -2.26 -11.01
N ILE A 30 -11.69 -2.61 -9.81
CA ILE A 30 -10.59 -1.89 -9.16
C ILE A 30 -9.30 -2.08 -9.96
N GLU A 31 -8.98 -3.30 -10.37
CA GLU A 31 -7.79 -3.59 -11.18
C GLU A 31 -7.80 -2.83 -12.50
N ALA A 32 -8.95 -2.77 -13.20
CA ALA A 32 -9.10 -2.01 -14.43
C ALA A 32 -8.92 -0.50 -14.22
N ALA A 33 -9.51 0.07 -13.15
CA ALA A 33 -9.36 1.49 -12.83
C ALA A 33 -7.92 1.86 -12.46
N LEU A 34 -7.22 0.98 -11.74
CA LEU A 34 -5.81 1.17 -11.40
C LEU A 34 -4.92 1.11 -12.65
N LEU A 35 -5.18 0.16 -13.55
CA LEU A 35 -4.45 0.06 -14.81
C LEU A 35 -4.64 1.31 -15.68
N GLU A 36 -5.87 1.79 -15.85
CA GLU A 36 -6.15 3.01 -16.60
C GLU A 36 -5.46 4.24 -15.98
N ALA A 37 -5.47 4.35 -14.66
CA ALA A 37 -4.77 5.43 -13.97
C ALA A 37 -3.25 5.36 -14.19
N SER A 38 -2.66 4.16 -14.16
CA SER A 38 -1.24 3.93 -14.45
C SER A 38 -0.88 4.30 -15.89
N ASP A 39 -1.67 3.88 -16.87
CA ASP A 39 -1.43 4.22 -18.28
C ASP A 39 -1.49 5.73 -18.50
N ARG A 40 -2.49 6.41 -17.93
CA ARG A 40 -2.61 7.88 -18.02
C ARG A 40 -1.45 8.61 -17.35
N ILE A 41 -0.93 8.09 -16.24
CA ILE A 41 0.26 8.65 -15.59
C ILE A 41 1.47 8.50 -16.51
N ALA A 42 1.68 7.33 -17.11
CA ALA A 42 2.77 7.09 -18.04
C ALA A 42 2.71 8.04 -19.24
N GLU A 43 1.54 8.21 -19.87
CA GLU A 43 1.35 9.17 -20.97
C GLU A 43 1.68 10.61 -20.57
N HIS A 44 1.27 11.01 -19.35
CA HIS A 44 1.56 12.35 -18.84
C HIS A 44 3.07 12.55 -18.60
N ASP A 45 3.74 11.54 -18.06
CA ASP A 45 5.19 11.57 -17.85
C ASP A 45 5.94 11.63 -19.18
N ASP A 46 5.49 10.91 -20.20
CA ASP A 46 6.07 10.95 -21.55
C ASP A 46 5.95 12.34 -22.17
N LEU A 47 4.77 12.96 -22.06
CA LEU A 47 4.55 14.33 -22.54
C LEU A 47 5.44 15.34 -21.82
N LEU A 48 5.59 15.20 -20.50
CA LEU A 48 6.44 16.07 -19.71
C LEU A 48 7.91 15.92 -20.13
N ARG A 49 8.39 14.69 -20.34
CA ARG A 49 9.75 14.44 -20.83
C ARG A 49 9.99 15.11 -22.18
N HIS A 50 9.09 14.94 -23.14
CA HIS A 50 9.23 15.57 -24.46
C HIS A 50 9.28 17.11 -24.37
N LYS A 51 8.45 17.72 -23.51
CA LYS A 51 8.48 19.18 -23.32
C LYS A 51 9.79 19.67 -22.71
N LEU A 52 10.35 18.91 -21.77
CA LEU A 52 11.63 19.23 -21.16
C LEU A 52 12.77 19.08 -22.18
N GLU A 53 12.76 18.02 -22.98
CA GLU A 53 13.75 17.80 -24.06
C GLU A 53 13.71 18.92 -25.11
N GLU A 54 12.51 19.37 -25.49
CA GLU A 54 12.35 20.49 -26.43
C GLU A 54 12.92 21.80 -25.86
N GLN A 55 12.63 22.11 -24.60
CA GLN A 55 13.20 23.29 -23.92
C GLN A 55 14.72 23.19 -23.76
N GLU A 56 15.23 22.01 -23.43
CA GLU A 56 16.67 21.77 -23.32
C GLU A 56 17.37 21.97 -24.67
N ALA A 57 16.80 21.45 -25.75
CA ALA A 57 17.32 21.65 -27.09
C ALA A 57 17.33 23.13 -27.51
N GLU A 58 16.29 23.89 -27.17
CA GLU A 58 16.25 25.33 -27.44
C GLU A 58 17.34 26.09 -26.66
N LEU A 59 17.53 25.75 -25.39
CA LEU A 59 18.58 26.35 -24.55
C LEU A 59 19.99 25.99 -25.05
N GLU A 60 20.22 24.73 -25.43
CA GLU A 60 21.50 24.29 -26.00
C GLU A 60 21.78 25.00 -27.33
N ALA A 61 20.77 25.20 -28.18
CA ALA A 61 20.92 25.95 -29.42
C ALA A 61 21.32 27.41 -29.18
N ARG A 62 20.65 28.09 -28.23
CA ARG A 62 21.01 29.46 -27.81
C ARG A 62 22.42 29.54 -27.23
N PHE A 63 22.80 28.54 -26.43
CA PHE A 63 24.14 28.46 -25.85
C PHE A 63 25.22 28.29 -26.93
N LEU A 64 24.98 27.44 -27.92
CA LEU A 64 25.88 27.24 -29.07
C LEU A 64 25.99 28.49 -29.94
N GLU A 65 24.88 29.19 -30.17
CA GLU A 65 24.89 30.48 -30.87
C GLU A 65 25.72 31.52 -30.12
N GLN A 66 25.55 31.62 -28.80
CA GLN A 66 26.34 32.50 -27.95
C GLN A 66 27.83 32.12 -27.98
N LEU A 67 28.16 30.83 -27.89
CA LEU A 67 29.54 30.33 -28.02
C LEU A 67 30.18 30.72 -29.35
N ASN A 68 29.42 30.64 -30.44
CA ASN A 68 29.92 31.01 -31.77
C ASN A 68 30.21 32.51 -31.84
N SER A 69 29.41 33.36 -31.19
CA SER A 69 29.69 34.81 -31.12
C SER A 69 31.03 35.16 -30.45
N PHE A 70 31.48 34.37 -29.47
CA PHE A 70 32.77 34.57 -28.81
C PHE A 70 33.98 34.08 -29.62
N LYS A 71 33.75 33.23 -30.63
CA LYS A 71 34.81 32.71 -31.52
C LYS A 71 35.13 33.64 -32.70
N GLU A 72 34.26 34.62 -32.98
CA GLU A 72 34.48 35.63 -34.01
C GLU A 72 35.67 36.54 -33.64
N PRO A 73 36.43 37.06 -34.63
CA PRO A 73 37.60 37.89 -34.37
C PRO A 73 37.20 39.17 -33.63
N GLY A 74 37.63 39.28 -32.37
CA GLY A 74 37.23 40.34 -31.43
C GLY A 74 36.52 39.86 -30.16
N GLY A 75 36.22 38.56 -30.04
CA GLY A 75 35.63 37.96 -28.84
C GLY A 75 36.56 37.89 -27.62
N ASP A 76 35.97 37.94 -26.43
CA ASP A 76 36.67 37.82 -25.15
C ASP A 76 37.06 36.35 -24.86
N SER A 77 38.35 36.06 -24.92
CA SER A 77 38.91 34.73 -24.73
C SER A 77 38.75 34.20 -23.30
N ASP A 78 38.75 35.06 -22.28
CA ASP A 78 38.62 34.66 -20.88
C ASP A 78 37.15 34.32 -20.55
N ALA A 79 36.22 35.09 -21.12
CA ALA A 79 34.79 34.78 -21.06
C ALA A 79 34.48 33.44 -21.77
N LEU A 80 35.09 33.18 -22.92
CA LEU A 80 34.94 31.90 -23.64
C LEU A 80 35.43 30.71 -22.81
N HIS A 81 36.60 30.82 -22.16
CA HIS A 81 37.11 29.76 -21.29
C HIS A 81 36.21 29.49 -20.08
N SER A 82 35.67 30.54 -19.46
CA SER A 82 34.71 30.42 -18.36
C SER A 82 33.42 29.73 -18.80
N LEU A 83 32.92 30.09 -19.98
CA LEU A 83 31.69 29.52 -20.57
C LEU A 83 31.86 28.03 -20.90
N LEU A 84 33.00 27.63 -21.47
CA LEU A 84 33.33 26.22 -21.72
C LEU A 84 33.44 25.42 -20.43
N SER A 85 34.06 25.99 -19.39
CA SER A 85 34.19 25.34 -18.08
C SER A 85 32.82 25.09 -17.44
N LEU A 86 31.90 26.06 -17.52
CA LEU A 86 30.51 25.91 -17.06
C LEU A 86 29.75 24.84 -17.84
N LYS A 87 29.96 24.72 -19.16
CA LYS A 87 29.35 23.65 -19.97
C LYS A 87 29.79 22.26 -19.51
N GLU A 88 31.09 22.08 -19.25
CA GLU A 88 31.62 20.82 -18.75
C GLU A 88 31.09 20.47 -17.36
N GLU A 89 31.00 21.44 -16.46
CA GLU A 89 30.40 21.23 -15.13
C GLU A 89 28.92 20.88 -15.23
N ASN A 90 28.17 21.57 -16.10
CA ASN A 90 26.76 21.29 -16.33
C ASN A 90 26.55 19.86 -16.87
N ALA A 91 27.40 19.38 -17.77
CA ALA A 91 27.37 18.01 -18.26
C ALA A 91 27.60 16.98 -17.13
N LYS A 92 28.58 17.24 -16.24
CA LYS A 92 28.82 16.38 -15.07
C LYS A 92 27.63 16.34 -14.11
N LEU A 93 27.02 17.49 -13.85
CA LEU A 93 25.83 17.58 -12.99
C LEU A 93 24.63 16.85 -13.60
N LYS A 94 24.44 16.92 -14.92
CA LYS A 94 23.40 16.14 -15.62
C LYS A 94 23.64 14.63 -15.47
N GLU A 95 24.88 14.16 -15.66
CA GLU A 95 25.21 12.75 -15.44
C GLU A 95 24.95 12.29 -14.00
N GLU A 96 25.29 13.12 -13.02
CA GLU A 96 25.03 12.81 -11.60
C GLU A 96 23.54 12.76 -11.29
N LEU A 97 22.76 13.71 -11.83
CA LEU A 97 21.30 13.72 -11.72
C LEU A 97 20.70 12.44 -12.33
N CYS A 98 21.14 12.03 -13.51
CA CYS A 98 20.69 10.80 -14.15
C CYS A 98 21.00 9.56 -13.30
N ARG A 99 22.21 9.47 -12.72
CA ARG A 99 22.56 8.37 -11.81
C ARG A 99 21.66 8.33 -10.57
N MET A 100 21.38 9.50 -9.97
CA MET A 100 20.51 9.60 -8.79
C MET A 100 19.08 9.17 -9.12
N GLN A 101 18.54 9.62 -10.27
CA GLN A 101 17.21 9.23 -10.74
C GLN A 101 17.10 7.73 -10.99
N GLN A 102 18.12 7.11 -11.62
CA GLN A 102 18.16 5.66 -11.82
C GLN A 102 18.15 4.90 -10.49
N SER A 103 19.01 5.30 -9.55
CA SER A 103 19.07 4.66 -8.23
C SER A 103 17.74 4.76 -7.47
N HIS A 104 17.07 5.91 -7.55
CA HIS A 104 15.78 6.09 -6.89
C HIS A 104 14.68 5.25 -7.55
N GLU A 105 14.68 5.14 -8.87
CA GLU A 105 13.72 4.30 -9.60
C GLU A 105 13.93 2.81 -9.30
N GLU A 106 15.19 2.35 -9.23
CA GLU A 106 15.53 0.99 -8.78
C GLU A 106 15.02 0.70 -7.36
N GLU A 107 15.18 1.66 -6.43
CA GLU A 107 14.65 1.54 -5.07
C GLU A 107 13.13 1.44 -5.04
N ARG A 108 12.43 2.29 -5.83
CA ARG A 108 10.97 2.22 -5.97
C ARG A 108 10.50 0.87 -6.51
N GLN A 109 11.17 0.35 -7.54
CA GLN A 109 10.85 -0.95 -8.12
C GLN A 109 11.08 -2.09 -7.12
N ALA A 110 12.17 -2.05 -6.36
CA ALA A 110 12.45 -3.02 -5.31
C ALA A 110 11.38 -3.01 -4.21
N ALA A 111 10.96 -1.82 -3.78
CA ALA A 111 9.89 -1.65 -2.81
C ALA A 111 8.54 -2.17 -3.33
N GLY A 112 8.17 -1.84 -4.58
CA GLY A 112 6.96 -2.37 -5.22
C GLY A 112 6.97 -3.90 -5.31
N ALA A 113 8.09 -4.49 -5.74
CA ALA A 113 8.24 -5.94 -5.79
C ALA A 113 8.16 -6.59 -4.39
N ALA A 114 8.65 -5.93 -3.34
CA ALA A 114 8.51 -6.40 -1.97
C ALA A 114 7.05 -6.38 -1.49
N MET A 115 6.28 -5.35 -1.82
CA MET A 115 4.85 -5.28 -1.51
C MET A 115 4.06 -6.40 -2.20
N HIS A 116 4.27 -6.63 -3.50
CA HIS A 116 3.58 -7.72 -4.20
C HIS A 116 3.92 -9.11 -3.63
N ARG A 117 5.18 -9.34 -3.22
CA ARG A 117 5.56 -10.59 -2.53
C ARG A 117 4.81 -10.76 -1.21
N MET A 118 4.65 -9.67 -0.45
CA MET A 118 3.91 -9.69 0.81
C MET A 118 2.41 -9.96 0.57
N GLU A 119 1.79 -9.28 -0.40
CA GLU A 119 0.38 -9.48 -0.76
C GLU A 119 0.10 -10.91 -1.20
N ALA A 120 0.96 -11.50 -2.04
CA ALA A 120 0.86 -12.90 -2.45
C ALA A 120 0.94 -13.85 -1.25
N GLY A 121 1.81 -13.54 -0.27
CA GLY A 121 1.90 -14.28 0.99
C GLY A 121 0.60 -14.22 1.81
N MET A 122 -0.01 -13.04 1.91
CA MET A 122 -1.27 -12.83 2.64
C MET A 122 -2.45 -13.55 1.96
N ARG A 123 -2.55 -13.49 0.63
CA ARG A 123 -3.56 -14.22 -0.16
C ARG A 123 -3.44 -15.74 0.04
N SER A 124 -2.22 -16.27 0.02
CA SER A 124 -1.96 -17.71 0.28
C SER A 124 -2.37 -18.14 1.70
N GLN A 125 -2.13 -17.31 2.72
CA GLN A 125 -2.57 -17.57 4.09
C GLN A 125 -4.11 -17.56 4.22
N GLN A 126 -4.80 -16.62 3.57
CA GLN A 126 -6.28 -16.60 3.59
C GLN A 126 -6.88 -17.85 2.93
N GLN A 127 -6.34 -18.29 1.79
CA GLN A 127 -6.81 -19.51 1.12
C GLN A 127 -6.63 -20.76 1.99
N THR A 128 -5.49 -20.90 2.66
CA THR A 128 -5.22 -22.05 3.54
C THR A 128 -6.08 -22.04 4.81
N GLN A 129 -6.42 -20.87 5.36
CA GLN A 129 -7.35 -20.75 6.49
C GLN A 129 -8.79 -21.15 6.12
N LEU A 130 -9.27 -20.74 4.94
CA LEU A 130 -10.59 -21.14 4.44
C LEU A 130 -10.66 -22.66 4.18
N ALA A 131 -9.62 -23.24 3.57
CA ALA A 131 -9.53 -24.68 3.33
C ALA A 131 -9.44 -25.51 4.64
N GLY A 132 -8.70 -25.03 5.65
CA GLY A 132 -8.54 -25.72 6.94
C GLY A 132 -9.79 -25.72 7.82
N ARG A 133 -10.69 -24.75 7.64
CA ARG A 133 -11.94 -24.63 8.42
C ARG A 133 -13.03 -25.62 7.98
N HIS A 134 -13.00 -26.07 6.72
CA HIS A 134 -13.92 -27.08 6.20
C HIS A 134 -13.54 -28.52 6.59
N GLY A 135 -12.31 -28.77 7.04
CA GLY A 135 -11.81 -30.11 7.40
C GLY A 135 -11.87 -30.49 8.88
N ARG A 136 -12.21 -29.57 9.80
CA ARG A 136 -12.17 -29.81 11.27
C ARG A 136 -13.53 -29.81 11.98
N ALA A 137 -14.64 -29.73 11.25
CA ALA A 137 -15.97 -29.68 11.87
C ALA A 137 -16.56 -31.05 12.26
N ALA A 138 -15.89 -32.17 12.00
CA ALA A 138 -16.45 -33.51 12.22
C ALA A 138 -16.04 -34.22 13.53
N ALA A 139 -15.17 -33.64 14.38
CA ALA A 139 -14.65 -34.37 15.55
C ALA A 139 -14.35 -33.51 16.80
N SER A 140 -15.04 -32.39 17.01
CA SER A 140 -14.93 -31.65 18.27
C SER A 140 -16.26 -30.98 18.63
N SER A 141 -17.23 -31.80 18.99
CA SER A 141 -18.37 -31.37 19.81
C SER A 141 -18.17 -31.98 21.19
N THR A 142 -17.21 -31.43 21.95
CA THR A 142 -17.16 -31.70 23.39
C THR A 142 -18.20 -30.81 24.02
N ASN A 143 -19.39 -31.39 24.24
CA ASN A 143 -20.53 -30.72 24.84
C ASN A 143 -20.17 -30.32 26.29
N PRO A 144 -20.17 -29.02 26.67
CA PRO A 144 -19.69 -28.57 27.97
C PRO A 144 -20.58 -29.03 29.14
N PHE A 145 -21.79 -29.53 28.85
CA PHE A 145 -22.75 -30.01 29.84
C PHE A 145 -22.63 -31.52 30.17
N ALA A 146 -21.71 -32.25 29.54
CA ALA A 146 -21.55 -33.70 29.76
C ALA A 146 -21.00 -34.09 31.16
N SER A 147 -20.68 -33.12 32.02
CA SER A 147 -20.14 -33.37 33.37
C SER A 147 -21.19 -33.37 34.49
N MET A 148 -22.49 -33.26 34.19
CA MET A 148 -23.56 -33.27 35.20
C MET A 148 -24.14 -34.67 35.38
N GLY A 149 -23.52 -35.47 36.26
CA GLY A 149 -24.04 -36.79 36.59
C GLY A 149 -23.37 -37.50 37.77
N ALA A 150 -23.56 -37.00 39.00
CA ALA A 150 -23.84 -37.81 40.22
C ALA A 150 -23.96 -36.91 41.48
N PRO A 151 -25.01 -37.05 42.31
CA PRO A 151 -25.18 -36.26 43.53
C PRO A 151 -24.59 -36.98 44.75
N SER A 152 -23.81 -36.28 45.58
CA SER A 152 -23.48 -36.74 46.93
C SER A 152 -23.61 -35.59 47.93
N LYS A 153 -24.72 -35.62 48.65
CA LYS A 153 -25.01 -35.10 50.00
C LYS A 153 -24.11 -33.99 50.58
N GLU A 154 -24.69 -32.79 50.60
CA GLU A 154 -24.69 -31.79 51.70
C GLU A 154 -24.79 -32.44 53.11
N PRO A 155 -24.33 -31.79 54.22
CA PRO A 155 -24.76 -30.41 54.53
C PRO A 155 -23.77 -29.46 55.23
N GLY A 156 -23.89 -28.18 54.86
CA GLY A 156 -24.11 -27.09 55.80
C GLY A 156 -22.91 -26.38 56.44
N SER A 157 -22.71 -25.11 56.09
CA SER A 157 -22.81 -23.95 57.00
C SER A 157 -22.66 -22.62 56.23
N PHE A 158 -23.31 -21.60 56.76
CA PHE A 158 -23.77 -20.33 56.17
C PHE A 158 -22.70 -19.33 55.66
N PRO A 159 -23.09 -18.32 54.84
CA PRO A 159 -22.20 -17.32 54.23
C PRO A 159 -22.08 -16.04 55.09
N ASP A 160 -20.97 -15.32 55.00
CA ASP A 160 -20.94 -13.91 55.45
C ASP A 160 -19.77 -13.09 54.84
N GLN A 161 -20.12 -11.83 54.50
CA GLN A 161 -19.31 -10.64 54.18
C GLN A 161 -18.65 -10.63 52.78
N GLY A 162 -19.00 -9.72 51.86
CA GLY A 162 -19.25 -8.28 52.01
C GLY A 162 -18.12 -7.59 51.23
N ASP A 163 -18.37 -7.16 50.00
CA ASP A 163 -18.69 -5.79 49.59
C ASP A 163 -17.47 -4.85 49.56
N ASP A 164 -17.53 -3.84 48.69
CA ASP A 164 -16.60 -2.74 48.43
C ASP A 164 -15.68 -2.88 47.20
N GLY A 165 -16.17 -2.32 46.10
CA GLY A 165 -15.39 -2.02 44.90
C GLY A 165 -16.09 -0.98 44.02
N ASP A 166 -16.58 0.10 44.63
CA ASP A 166 -16.99 1.32 43.92
C ASP A 166 -15.77 2.05 43.34
N ASP A 167 -16.04 2.91 42.34
CA ASP A 167 -15.20 3.94 41.72
C ASP A 167 -14.50 3.62 40.38
N VAL A 168 -15.25 3.76 39.27
CA VAL A 168 -14.70 4.32 38.02
C VAL A 168 -15.68 5.33 37.42
N PHE A 169 -15.59 6.59 37.86
CA PHE A 169 -15.86 7.74 37.01
C PHE A 169 -14.89 8.88 37.35
N GLY A 170 -14.03 9.22 36.39
CA GLY A 170 -13.07 10.31 36.50
C GLY A 170 -12.69 10.86 35.13
N VAL A 171 -13.48 11.82 34.67
CA VAL A 171 -13.22 12.70 33.52
C VAL A 171 -12.20 13.78 33.93
N GLY A 172 -11.24 14.10 33.05
CA GLY A 172 -10.40 15.31 33.13
C GLY A 172 -9.18 15.21 32.20
N THR A 173 -9.17 15.80 31.01
CA THR A 173 -8.77 17.18 30.65
C THR A 173 -7.28 17.53 30.81
N GLY A 174 -6.66 17.95 29.69
CA GLY A 174 -5.39 18.71 29.60
C GLY A 174 -4.14 17.84 29.49
N ALA A 175 -3.12 18.13 28.68
CA ALA A 175 -2.79 19.29 27.86
C ALA A 175 -1.74 18.86 26.81
N ALA A 176 -1.79 19.48 25.63
CA ALA A 176 -0.77 19.37 24.59
C ALA A 176 0.45 20.25 24.92
N PRO A 177 1.68 19.90 24.50
CA PRO A 177 2.77 20.85 24.45
C PRO A 177 2.89 21.50 23.06
N HIS A 178 3.12 22.81 23.12
CA HIS A 178 3.35 23.78 22.06
C HIS A 178 4.51 23.42 21.12
N GLY A 179 4.34 23.77 19.85
CA GLY A 179 5.42 23.94 18.88
C GLY A 179 6.03 25.35 18.95
N ASP A 180 7.29 25.43 18.55
CA ASP A 180 8.04 26.64 18.20
C ASP A 180 8.55 26.50 16.75
N TRP A 181 8.57 27.66 16.08
CA TRP A 181 9.00 28.02 14.71
C TRP A 181 7.96 27.93 13.59
#